data_AF-A0A348UYR6-F1
#
_entry.id   AF-A0A348UYR6-F1
#
_cell.length_a   1.000
_cell.length_b   1.000
_cell.length_c   1.000
_cell.angle_alpha   90.00
_cell.angle_beta   90.00
_cell.angle_gamma   90.00
#
_symmetry.space_group_name_H-M   'P 1'
#
loop_
_entity.id
_entity.type
_entity.pdbx_description
1 polymer ?
#
loop_
_entity_poly.entity_id
_entity_poly.type
_entity_poly.pdbx_seq_one_letter_code
_entity_poly.pdbx_strand_id
1 'polypeptide(L)'
;MKTPRTCVTPQGQFVVGIHKPGFDVDNFRQNSTDDVLGRLPDGRPVKNLQNYPQGQVQASADDRIYEIANAFPFRGSTFINSDWADRKAERPDTICLPARSDCSLSACLKQWQKGKGVQRNTVTQMLELLPRPLKLALAQASTDPEELCALAGLACDFVYDNGKDHPPTGLSFGKNNQGWLFPVIHDHDLYDVLGNNPALPDVYKEVMVLKPGIQGESPIVGESLDNTHVFEYMRANSYIPWGHYATNMANDQIRYRANDMTPSDMAGIRHLYYQRIYVRLAQMLGVTLPATGRPLSTDELEAL
;
A
#
# COMPACT_ATOMS: atom_id res chain seq x y z
N MET A 1 41.02 -11.36 18.82
CA MET A 1 40.19 -10.82 17.72
C MET A 1 38.79 -11.41 17.88
N LYS A 2 37.72 -10.59 17.83
CA LYS A 2 36.34 -11.12 17.82
C LYS A 2 36.09 -11.78 16.47
N THR A 3 35.62 -13.02 16.47
CA THR A 3 35.27 -13.76 15.25
C THR A 3 34.19 -12.99 14.48
N PRO A 4 34.32 -12.80 13.16
CA PRO A 4 33.29 -12.15 12.35
C PRO A 4 31.94 -12.88 12.48
N ARG A 5 30.85 -12.12 12.72
CA ARG A 5 29.48 -12.67 12.74
C ARG A 5 29.12 -13.10 11.32
N THR A 6 28.80 -14.37 11.12
CA THR A 6 28.43 -14.99 9.83
C THR A 6 27.24 -15.93 10.04
N CYS A 7 26.46 -16.17 8.97
CA CYS A 7 25.37 -17.14 8.94
C CYS A 7 25.84 -18.59 8.73
N VAL A 8 27.14 -18.88 8.68
CA VAL A 8 27.68 -20.23 8.47
C VAL A 8 28.59 -20.63 9.64
N THR A 9 28.28 -21.74 10.32
CA THR A 9 29.14 -22.28 11.39
C THR A 9 30.46 -22.82 10.82
N PRO A 10 31.50 -23.01 11.66
CA PRO A 10 32.73 -23.70 11.24
C PRO A 10 32.49 -25.11 10.66
N GLN A 11 31.36 -25.73 10.98
CA GLN A 11 30.93 -27.04 10.48
C GLN A 11 30.13 -26.94 9.17
N GLY A 12 29.99 -25.75 8.59
CA GLY A 12 29.26 -25.54 7.33
C GLY A 12 27.74 -25.51 7.48
N GLN A 13 27.20 -25.33 8.69
CA GLN A 13 25.76 -25.26 8.93
C GLN A 13 25.26 -23.83 8.85
N PHE A 14 24.08 -23.62 8.26
CA PHE A 14 23.46 -22.31 8.20
C PHE A 14 22.77 -21.96 9.54
N VAL A 15 22.98 -20.75 10.04
CA VAL A 15 22.42 -20.25 11.29
C VAL A 15 21.65 -18.96 11.03
N VAL A 16 20.44 -18.90 11.56
CA VAL A 16 19.55 -17.74 11.49
C VAL A 16 19.12 -17.34 12.90
N GLY A 17 19.01 -16.04 13.15
CA GLY A 17 18.28 -15.52 14.30
C GLY A 17 16.79 -15.59 14.02
N ILE A 18 15.98 -15.95 15.01
CA ILE A 18 14.52 -15.92 14.91
C ILE A 18 14.01 -14.86 15.87
N HIS A 19 13.36 -13.83 15.34
CA HIS A 19 12.76 -12.76 16.12
C HIS A 19 11.24 -12.90 16.13
N LYS A 20 10.63 -12.55 17.28
CA LYS A 20 9.18 -12.41 17.48
C LYS A 20 8.91 -11.02 18.05
N PRO A 21 8.93 -9.97 17.21
CA PRO A 21 8.89 -8.61 17.69
C PRO A 21 7.49 -8.25 18.21
N GLY A 22 7.47 -7.54 19.34
CA GLY A 22 6.30 -6.81 19.83
C GLY A 22 6.75 -5.41 20.24
N PHE A 23 5.98 -4.40 19.89
CA PHE A 23 6.31 -3.01 20.22
C PHE A 23 5.06 -2.14 20.34
N ASP A 24 5.14 -1.17 21.24
CA ASP A 24 4.16 -0.10 21.40
C ASP A 24 4.61 1.12 20.59
N VAL A 25 3.65 1.73 19.89
CA VAL A 25 3.86 2.89 19.02
C VAL A 25 2.96 4.01 19.45
N ASP A 26 3.54 5.14 19.86
CA ASP A 26 2.74 6.33 20.11
C ASP A 26 2.13 6.88 18.83
N ASN A 27 0.89 7.29 18.96
CA ASN A 27 0.15 7.90 17.88
C ASN A 27 0.29 9.42 17.98
N PHE A 28 0.89 10.01 16.95
CA PHE A 28 1.09 11.45 16.79
C PHE A 28 0.23 12.02 15.65
N ARG A 29 -0.71 11.25 15.12
CA ARG A 29 -1.64 11.74 14.09
C ARG A 29 -2.70 12.64 14.75
N GLN A 30 -2.91 13.82 14.16
CA GLN A 30 -3.79 14.86 14.69
C GLN A 30 -5.26 14.70 14.25
N ASN A 31 -5.53 14.26 13.02
CA ASN A 31 -6.87 14.21 12.45
C ASN A 31 -7.39 12.79 12.26
N SER A 32 -8.70 12.64 12.12
CA SER A 32 -9.32 11.38 11.72
C SER A 32 -10.41 11.62 10.71
N THR A 33 -10.49 10.76 9.70
CA THR A 33 -11.49 10.83 8.65
C THR A 33 -12.38 9.61 8.74
N ASP A 34 -13.68 9.83 8.93
CA ASP A 34 -14.69 8.76 8.90
C ASP A 34 -15.17 8.57 7.45
N ASP A 35 -14.52 7.65 6.74
CA ASP A 35 -14.88 7.32 5.37
C ASP A 35 -15.56 5.96 5.26
N VAL A 36 -16.43 5.86 4.26
CA VAL A 36 -17.00 4.60 3.79
C VAL A 36 -16.06 4.00 2.74
N LEU A 37 -15.58 2.79 3.00
CA LEU A 37 -14.79 1.97 2.08
C LEU A 37 -15.67 1.30 1.02
N GLY A 38 -16.89 0.95 1.42
CA GLY A 38 -17.77 0.11 0.63
C GLY A 38 -19.03 -0.31 1.37
N ARG A 39 -19.74 -1.30 0.82
CA ARG A 39 -20.99 -1.81 1.40
C ARG A 39 -21.01 -3.33 1.46
N LEU A 40 -21.63 -3.86 2.51
CA LEU A 40 -22.01 -5.27 2.62
C LEU A 40 -23.21 -5.60 1.71
N PRO A 41 -23.54 -6.88 1.46
CA PRO A 41 -24.68 -7.27 0.63
C PRO A 41 -26.03 -6.77 1.17
N ASP A 42 -26.11 -6.49 2.47
CA ASP A 42 -27.29 -5.91 3.14
C ASP A 42 -27.32 -4.38 3.10
N GLY A 43 -26.38 -3.74 2.41
CA GLY A 43 -26.28 -2.29 2.24
C GLY A 43 -25.58 -1.53 3.36
N ARG A 44 -25.22 -2.20 4.46
CA ARG A 44 -24.50 -1.55 5.57
C ARG A 44 -23.12 -1.05 5.13
N PRO A 45 -22.71 0.15 5.53
CA PRO A 45 -21.40 0.69 5.17
C PRO A 45 -20.27 -0.01 5.93
N VAL A 46 -19.18 -0.29 5.22
CA VAL A 46 -17.89 -0.67 5.81
C VAL A 46 -17.06 0.60 5.93
N LYS A 47 -16.55 0.89 7.13
CA LYS A 47 -15.84 2.13 7.46
C LYS A 47 -14.36 1.88 7.73
N ASN A 48 -13.54 2.91 7.57
CA ASN A 48 -12.08 2.86 7.77
C ASN A 48 -11.61 3.14 9.21
N LEU A 49 -12.52 3.26 10.18
CA LEU A 49 -12.19 3.73 11.54
C LEU A 49 -11.09 2.92 12.25
N GLN A 50 -10.91 1.64 11.90
CA GLN A 50 -9.84 0.80 12.45
C GLN A 50 -8.44 1.30 12.07
N ASN A 51 -8.29 1.93 10.90
CA ASN A 51 -7.04 2.57 10.48
C ASN A 51 -6.77 3.87 11.25
N TYR A 52 -7.74 4.34 12.03
CA TYR A 52 -7.67 5.58 12.78
C TYR A 52 -7.71 5.35 14.30
N PRO A 53 -6.77 4.59 14.90
CA PRO A 53 -6.81 4.28 16.33
C PRO A 53 -6.71 5.54 17.20
N GLN A 54 -7.23 5.42 18.42
CA GLN A 54 -7.09 6.45 19.45
C GLN A 54 -5.94 6.06 20.38
N GLY A 55 -5.02 7.00 20.63
CA GLY A 55 -3.86 6.76 21.48
C GLY A 55 -2.87 5.74 20.90
N GLN A 56 -2.07 5.16 21.80
CA GLN A 56 -0.98 4.26 21.46
C GLN A 56 -1.46 2.98 20.76
N VAL A 57 -0.70 2.52 19.78
CA VAL A 57 -0.97 1.30 19.01
C VAL A 57 0.00 0.21 19.44
N GLN A 58 -0.52 -0.96 19.78
CA GLN A 58 0.29 -2.14 20.04
C GLN A 58 0.40 -2.98 18.77
N ALA A 59 1.62 -3.31 18.36
CA ALA A 59 1.86 -4.37 17.38
C ALA A 59 2.43 -5.59 18.07
N SER A 60 1.73 -6.71 17.95
CA SER A 60 2.32 -8.04 18.04
C SER A 60 2.55 -8.55 16.63
N ALA A 61 3.80 -8.86 16.26
CA ALA A 61 4.04 -9.60 15.03
C ALA A 61 3.78 -11.08 15.29
N ASP A 62 2.78 -11.63 14.61
CA ASP A 62 2.50 -13.08 14.64
C ASP A 62 3.55 -13.86 13.81
N ASP A 63 4.16 -13.20 12.83
CA ASP A 63 5.14 -13.77 11.91
C ASP A 63 6.54 -13.89 12.51
N ARG A 64 7.24 -14.97 12.13
CA ARG A 64 8.65 -15.14 12.48
C ARG A 64 9.50 -14.33 11.53
N ILE A 65 10.47 -13.61 12.10
CA ILE A 65 11.47 -12.90 11.31
C ILE A 65 12.79 -13.65 11.37
N TYR A 66 13.33 -13.97 10.20
CA TYR A 66 14.67 -14.53 10.08
C TYR A 66 15.70 -13.42 9.94
N GLU A 67 16.61 -13.35 10.90
CA GLU A 67 17.83 -12.55 10.80
C GLU A 67 18.95 -13.43 10.26
N ILE A 68 19.44 -13.09 9.07
CA ILE A 68 20.52 -13.78 8.40
C ILE A 68 21.72 -12.85 8.42
N ALA A 69 22.71 -13.14 9.28
CA ALA A 69 23.97 -12.39 9.28
C ALA A 69 24.65 -12.56 7.91
N ASN A 70 25.10 -11.47 7.29
CA ASN A 70 25.79 -11.58 6.03
C ASN A 70 27.14 -12.31 6.23
N ALA A 71 27.53 -13.15 5.27
CA ALA A 71 28.85 -13.80 5.29
C ALA A 71 30.00 -12.78 5.34
N PHE A 72 29.74 -11.55 4.87
CA PHE A 72 30.61 -10.40 5.02
C PHE A 72 30.07 -9.46 6.11
N PRO A 73 30.67 -9.41 7.32
CA PRO A 73 30.10 -8.70 8.47
C PRO A 73 29.82 -7.21 8.24
N PHE A 74 30.59 -6.56 7.36
CA PHE A 74 30.39 -5.15 7.00
C PHE A 74 29.07 -4.89 6.23
N ARG A 75 28.40 -5.94 5.75
CA ARG A 75 27.08 -5.85 5.11
C ARG A 75 25.92 -6.03 6.09
N GLY A 76 26.20 -6.21 7.38
CA GLY A 76 25.18 -6.33 8.44
C GLY A 76 24.39 -7.63 8.39
N SER A 77 23.10 -7.54 8.71
CA SER A 77 22.15 -8.66 8.68
C SER A 77 21.01 -8.35 7.72
N THR A 78 20.53 -9.36 7.00
CA THR A 78 19.27 -9.29 6.26
C THR A 78 18.14 -9.80 7.16
N PHE A 79 17.05 -9.05 7.23
CA PHE A 79 15.84 -9.47 7.93
C PHE A 79 14.75 -9.81 6.91
N ILE A 80 14.18 -11.00 7.05
CA ILE A 80 13.19 -11.52 6.11
C ILE A 80 11.95 -11.92 6.91
N ASN A 81 10.81 -11.32 6.56
CA ASN A 81 9.50 -11.85 6.97
C ASN A 81 9.23 -13.12 6.14
N SER A 82 8.91 -14.23 6.81
CA SER A 82 8.66 -15.54 6.20
C SER A 82 7.65 -15.48 5.06
N ASP A 83 6.55 -14.76 5.24
CA ASP A 83 5.37 -14.85 4.39
C ASP A 83 5.59 -14.18 3.02
N TRP A 84 6.46 -13.19 2.95
CA TRP A 84 6.79 -12.52 1.68
C TRP A 84 7.85 -13.29 0.89
N ALA A 85 8.85 -13.83 1.58
CA ALA A 85 9.94 -14.56 0.93
C ALA A 85 9.44 -15.85 0.27
N ASP A 86 8.56 -16.59 0.93
CA ASP A 86 7.99 -17.83 0.41
C ASP A 86 7.24 -17.60 -0.91
N ARG A 87 6.57 -16.44 -1.06
CA ARG A 87 5.82 -16.08 -2.27
C ARG A 87 6.68 -15.61 -3.44
N LYS A 88 7.91 -15.17 -3.21
CA LYS A 88 8.79 -14.60 -4.24
C LYS A 88 10.05 -15.43 -4.51
N ALA A 89 10.33 -16.44 -3.70
CA ALA A 89 11.49 -17.31 -3.81
C ALA A 89 11.63 -17.98 -5.19
N GLU A 90 10.52 -18.27 -5.86
CA GLU A 90 10.53 -18.97 -7.14
C GLU A 90 10.81 -18.07 -8.35
N ARG A 91 10.62 -16.74 -8.23
CA ARG A 91 10.63 -15.81 -9.40
C ARG A 91 11.17 -14.40 -9.11
N PRO A 92 12.48 -14.26 -8.81
CA PRO A 92 13.11 -12.97 -8.52
C PRO A 92 13.27 -12.04 -9.75
N ASP A 93 13.15 -12.58 -10.95
CA ASP A 93 13.19 -11.87 -12.24
C ASP A 93 12.05 -10.87 -12.45
N THR A 94 11.03 -10.89 -11.58
CA THR A 94 9.83 -10.06 -11.69
C THR A 94 10.00 -8.61 -11.23
N ILE A 95 11.20 -8.20 -10.79
CA ILE A 95 11.48 -6.88 -10.23
C ILE A 95 12.12 -5.98 -11.30
N CYS A 96 11.30 -5.42 -12.21
CA CYS A 96 11.76 -4.50 -13.24
C CYS A 96 10.58 -3.71 -13.86
N LEU A 97 10.80 -2.43 -14.17
CA LEU A 97 9.86 -1.64 -14.98
C LEU A 97 10.58 -1.02 -16.20
N PRO A 98 10.13 -1.32 -17.43
CA PRO A 98 10.49 -0.56 -18.62
C PRO A 98 9.60 0.68 -18.79
N ALA A 99 10.10 1.68 -19.51
CA ALA A 99 9.34 2.89 -19.85
C ALA A 99 8.17 2.58 -20.82
N ARG A 100 7.02 3.21 -20.62
CA ARG A 100 5.79 2.96 -21.38
C ARG A 100 5.67 3.90 -22.58
N SER A 101 5.26 3.35 -23.72
CA SER A 101 4.73 4.08 -24.88
C SER A 101 3.20 4.12 -24.81
N ASP A 102 2.58 5.10 -25.48
CA ASP A 102 1.12 5.19 -25.59
C ASP A 102 0.51 3.91 -26.17
N CYS A 103 -0.59 3.41 -25.57
CA CYS A 103 -1.25 2.18 -25.97
C CYS A 103 -2.75 2.23 -25.65
N SER A 104 -3.62 2.01 -26.64
CA SER A 104 -5.07 1.87 -26.45
C SER A 104 -5.62 0.84 -27.43
N LEU A 105 -6.12 -0.29 -26.92
CA LEU A 105 -6.79 -1.29 -27.76
C LEU A 105 -8.14 -0.74 -28.26
N SER A 106 -8.84 0.00 -27.41
CA SER A 106 -10.12 0.64 -27.72
C SER A 106 -10.02 1.60 -28.91
N ALA A 107 -8.96 2.41 -28.99
CA ALA A 107 -8.70 3.27 -30.15
C ALA A 107 -8.46 2.45 -31.43
N CYS A 108 -7.63 1.41 -31.36
CA CYS A 108 -7.37 0.50 -32.48
C CYS A 108 -8.65 -0.18 -32.99
N LEU A 109 -9.51 -0.64 -32.08
CA LEU A 109 -10.80 -1.27 -32.43
C LEU A 109 -11.77 -0.27 -33.06
N LYS A 110 -11.90 0.93 -32.48
CA LYS A 110 -12.72 2.02 -33.03
C LYS A 110 -12.27 2.38 -34.46
N GLN A 111 -10.95 2.40 -34.72
CA GLN A 111 -10.39 2.64 -36.06
C GLN A 111 -10.71 1.50 -37.04
N TRP A 112 -10.53 0.24 -36.62
CA TRP A 112 -10.82 -0.93 -37.43
C TRP A 112 -12.30 -1.04 -37.82
N GLN A 113 -13.21 -0.84 -36.85
CA GLN A 113 -14.66 -0.85 -37.09
C GLN A 113 -15.07 0.20 -38.12
N LYS A 114 -14.53 1.43 -37.98
CA LYS A 114 -14.76 2.52 -38.94
C LYS A 114 -14.28 2.15 -40.34
N GLY A 115 -13.13 1.51 -40.46
CA GLY A 115 -12.57 1.07 -41.75
C GLY A 115 -13.30 -0.11 -42.40
N LYS A 116 -14.06 -0.90 -41.64
CA LYS A 116 -14.77 -2.09 -42.13
C LYS A 116 -16.29 -1.95 -42.17
N GLY A 117 -16.85 -0.83 -41.71
CA GLY A 117 -18.30 -0.61 -41.69
C GLY A 117 -19.05 -1.56 -40.74
N VAL A 118 -18.37 -2.09 -39.73
CA VAL A 118 -18.95 -2.99 -38.73
C VAL A 118 -19.66 -2.15 -37.66
N GLN A 119 -20.79 -2.62 -37.14
CA GLN A 119 -21.47 -1.96 -36.02
C GLN A 119 -20.54 -1.85 -34.80
N ARG A 120 -20.68 -0.77 -34.04
CA ARG A 120 -19.92 -0.58 -32.80
C ARG A 120 -20.36 -1.64 -31.79
N ASN A 121 -19.52 -2.64 -31.56
CA ASN A 121 -19.62 -3.47 -30.36
C ASN A 121 -19.14 -2.64 -29.16
N THR A 122 -19.75 -2.86 -28.00
CA THR A 122 -19.30 -2.23 -26.76
C THR A 122 -17.91 -2.76 -26.42
N VAL A 123 -16.92 -1.87 -26.30
CA VAL A 123 -15.53 -2.20 -25.93
C VAL A 123 -15.50 -3.16 -24.74
N THR A 124 -16.36 -2.95 -23.75
CA THR A 124 -16.54 -3.81 -22.56
C THR A 124 -16.77 -5.28 -22.90
N GLN A 125 -17.65 -5.59 -23.87
CA GLN A 125 -17.93 -6.98 -24.26
C GLN A 125 -16.70 -7.65 -24.89
N MET A 126 -15.89 -6.89 -25.63
CA MET A 126 -14.64 -7.40 -26.17
C MET A 126 -13.63 -7.66 -25.06
N LEU A 127 -13.50 -6.74 -24.10
CA LEU A 127 -12.61 -6.90 -22.95
C LEU A 127 -13.00 -8.13 -22.12
N GLU A 128 -14.28 -8.40 -21.91
CA GLU A 128 -14.79 -9.59 -21.22
C GLU A 128 -14.29 -10.89 -21.86
N LEU A 129 -14.31 -10.95 -23.20
CA LEU A 129 -13.90 -12.12 -23.99
C LEU A 129 -12.38 -12.31 -24.07
N LEU A 130 -11.58 -11.29 -23.73
CA LEU A 130 -10.13 -11.41 -23.79
C LEU A 130 -9.63 -12.49 -22.81
N PRO A 131 -8.68 -13.35 -23.24
CA PRO A 131 -7.92 -14.19 -22.34
C PRO A 131 -7.25 -13.36 -21.25
N ARG A 132 -7.19 -13.90 -20.03
CA ARG A 132 -6.59 -13.25 -18.86
C ARG A 132 -5.20 -12.62 -19.11
N PRO A 133 -4.24 -13.28 -19.79
CA PRO A 133 -2.95 -12.66 -20.06
C PRO A 133 -3.03 -11.35 -20.86
N LEU A 134 -4.00 -11.24 -21.78
CA LEU A 134 -4.22 -10.01 -22.55
C LEU A 134 -4.88 -8.93 -21.69
N LYS A 135 -5.80 -9.30 -20.80
CA LYS A 135 -6.36 -8.36 -19.81
C LYS A 135 -5.27 -7.75 -18.92
N LEU A 136 -4.34 -8.58 -18.42
CA LEU A 136 -3.21 -8.12 -17.61
C LEU A 136 -2.25 -7.23 -18.41
N ALA A 137 -1.94 -7.61 -19.65
CA ALA A 137 -1.10 -6.79 -20.53
C ALA A 137 -1.74 -5.42 -20.81
N LEU A 138 -3.04 -5.36 -21.07
CA LEU A 138 -3.78 -4.12 -21.25
C LEU A 138 -3.84 -3.30 -19.96
N ALA A 139 -4.16 -3.92 -18.83
CA ALA A 139 -4.17 -3.24 -17.54
C ALA A 139 -2.81 -2.60 -17.21
N GLN A 140 -1.71 -3.24 -17.58
CA GLN A 140 -0.37 -2.71 -17.38
C GLN A 140 -0.01 -1.63 -18.40
N ALA A 141 -0.34 -1.81 -19.68
CA ALA A 141 0.19 -0.98 -20.77
C ALA A 141 -0.74 0.13 -21.23
N SER A 142 -2.05 -0.02 -21.06
CA SER A 142 -3.03 0.90 -21.60
C SER A 142 -2.92 2.28 -20.97
N THR A 143 -3.07 3.30 -21.81
CA THR A 143 -3.18 4.71 -21.44
C THR A 143 -4.60 5.24 -21.65
N ASP A 144 -5.57 4.35 -21.96
CA ASP A 144 -6.96 4.71 -22.20
C ASP A 144 -7.80 4.56 -20.91
N PRO A 145 -8.28 5.67 -20.32
CA PRO A 145 -9.01 5.63 -19.06
C PRO A 145 -10.33 4.86 -19.16
N GLU A 146 -11.04 4.91 -20.30
CA GLU A 146 -12.31 4.17 -20.46
C GLU A 146 -12.06 2.66 -20.43
N GLU A 147 -11.00 2.22 -21.10
CA GLU A 147 -10.57 0.82 -21.14
C GLU A 147 -10.14 0.31 -19.76
N LEU A 148 -9.37 1.12 -19.02
CA LEU A 148 -8.91 0.78 -17.68
C LEU A 148 -10.07 0.72 -16.68
N CYS A 149 -11.03 1.64 -16.74
CA CYS A 149 -12.24 1.59 -15.92
C CYS A 149 -13.07 0.33 -16.22
N ALA A 150 -13.21 -0.05 -17.49
CA ALA A 150 -13.91 -1.26 -17.88
C ALA A 150 -13.19 -2.52 -17.35
N LEU A 151 -11.86 -2.60 -17.45
CA LEU A 151 -11.08 -3.68 -16.87
C LEU A 151 -11.20 -3.73 -15.34
N ALA A 152 -11.25 -2.58 -14.67
CA ALA A 152 -11.47 -2.51 -13.22
C ALA A 152 -12.83 -3.09 -12.83
N GLY A 153 -13.88 -2.83 -13.61
CA GLY A 153 -15.20 -3.43 -13.42
C GLY A 153 -15.25 -4.95 -13.62
N LEU A 154 -14.25 -5.53 -14.30
CA LEU A 154 -14.09 -7.00 -14.39
C LEU A 154 -13.26 -7.57 -13.22
N ALA A 155 -12.39 -6.76 -12.63
CA ALA A 155 -11.49 -7.17 -11.56
C ALA A 155 -12.18 -7.20 -10.19
N CYS A 156 -13.17 -6.35 -9.95
CA CYS A 156 -13.87 -6.23 -8.66
C CYS A 156 -15.28 -5.67 -8.80
N ASP A 157 -16.07 -5.80 -7.74
CA ASP A 157 -17.41 -5.23 -7.65
C ASP A 157 -17.38 -3.84 -7.02
N PHE A 158 -17.80 -2.84 -7.78
CA PHE A 158 -17.95 -1.46 -7.31
C PHE A 158 -19.34 -1.16 -6.77
N VAL A 159 -19.39 -0.24 -5.80
CA VAL A 159 -20.61 0.41 -5.31
C VAL A 159 -20.78 1.75 -6.01
N TYR A 160 -21.99 2.00 -6.51
CA TYR A 160 -22.37 3.23 -7.21
C TYR A 160 -23.60 3.85 -6.56
N ASP A 161 -23.41 4.63 -5.49
CA ASP A 161 -24.55 5.23 -4.76
C ASP A 161 -25.37 6.19 -5.64
N ASN A 162 -24.77 6.78 -6.66
CA ASN A 162 -25.42 7.70 -7.61
C ASN A 162 -25.74 7.05 -8.97
N GLY A 163 -25.62 5.73 -9.12
CA GLY A 163 -25.80 5.02 -10.38
C GLY A 163 -24.50 4.86 -11.20
N LYS A 164 -24.52 3.93 -12.17
CA LYS A 164 -23.32 3.47 -12.90
C LYS A 164 -22.69 4.50 -13.86
N ASP A 165 -23.42 5.56 -14.18
CA ASP A 165 -22.91 6.67 -15.00
C ASP A 165 -22.05 7.65 -14.18
N HIS A 166 -22.00 7.47 -12.87
CA HIS A 166 -21.16 8.24 -11.95
C HIS A 166 -19.94 7.41 -11.49
N PRO A 167 -18.86 8.08 -11.01
CA PRO A 167 -17.74 7.37 -10.41
C PRO A 167 -18.15 6.45 -9.25
N PRO A 168 -17.44 5.34 -9.04
CA PRO A 168 -17.70 4.46 -7.91
C PRO A 168 -17.46 5.19 -6.58
N THR A 169 -18.26 4.89 -5.57
CA THR A 169 -18.12 5.47 -4.22
C THR A 169 -17.40 4.53 -3.24
N GLY A 170 -17.27 3.25 -3.60
CA GLY A 170 -16.57 2.23 -2.81
C GLY A 170 -16.59 0.86 -3.49
N LEU A 171 -16.22 -0.17 -2.75
CA LEU A 171 -16.28 -1.57 -3.19
C LEU A 171 -17.43 -2.33 -2.52
N SER A 172 -17.89 -3.41 -3.15
CA SER A 172 -18.70 -4.40 -2.46
C SER A 172 -17.80 -5.19 -1.50
N PHE A 173 -18.32 -5.51 -0.33
CA PHE A 173 -17.61 -6.29 0.69
C PHE A 173 -18.32 -7.61 0.95
N GLY A 174 -17.52 -8.67 1.05
CA GLY A 174 -17.92 -9.97 1.58
C GLY A 174 -17.56 -10.13 3.05
N LYS A 175 -18.07 -11.19 3.66
CA LYS A 175 -17.71 -11.62 5.02
C LYS A 175 -17.34 -13.10 4.98
N ASN A 176 -16.18 -13.46 5.52
CA ASN A 176 -15.76 -14.86 5.58
C ASN A 176 -16.37 -15.58 6.79
N ASN A 177 -16.15 -16.89 6.90
CA ASN A 177 -16.69 -17.72 7.98
C ASN A 177 -16.22 -17.30 9.40
N GLN A 178 -15.08 -16.62 9.49
CA GLN A 178 -14.52 -16.10 10.74
C GLN A 178 -14.98 -14.66 11.03
N GLY A 179 -15.75 -14.07 10.11
CA GLY A 179 -16.34 -12.76 10.24
C GLY A 179 -15.50 -11.59 9.74
N TRP A 180 -14.34 -11.87 9.13
CA TRP A 180 -13.51 -10.85 8.49
C TRP A 180 -14.19 -10.30 7.24
N LEU A 181 -14.10 -8.98 7.10
CA LEU A 181 -14.61 -8.26 5.95
C LEU A 181 -13.52 -8.18 4.89
N PHE A 182 -13.88 -8.39 3.63
CA PHE A 182 -12.94 -8.28 2.51
C PHE A 182 -13.63 -7.69 1.28
N PRO A 183 -12.93 -6.88 0.47
CA PRO A 183 -13.48 -6.40 -0.79
C PRO A 183 -13.70 -7.58 -1.76
N VAL A 184 -14.79 -7.53 -2.53
CA VAL A 184 -15.09 -8.54 -3.54
C VAL A 184 -14.23 -8.30 -4.77
N ILE A 185 -13.15 -9.06 -4.88
CA ILE A 185 -12.17 -9.02 -5.97
C ILE A 185 -12.20 -10.38 -6.69
N HIS A 186 -12.40 -10.35 -8.00
CA HIS A 186 -12.53 -11.53 -8.86
C HIS A 186 -11.20 -11.94 -9.49
N ASP A 187 -10.31 -10.98 -9.76
CA ASP A 187 -8.95 -11.22 -10.28
C ASP A 187 -7.96 -10.29 -9.58
N HIS A 188 -7.27 -10.81 -8.57
CA HIS A 188 -6.34 -10.05 -7.73
C HIS A 188 -5.15 -9.48 -8.52
N ASP A 189 -4.55 -10.23 -9.45
CA ASP A 189 -3.44 -9.71 -10.23
C ASP A 189 -3.91 -8.56 -11.13
N LEU A 190 -5.11 -8.69 -11.72
CA LEU A 190 -5.68 -7.63 -12.56
C LEU A 190 -5.98 -6.38 -11.73
N TYR A 191 -6.56 -6.56 -10.55
CA TYR A 191 -6.85 -5.51 -9.59
C TYR A 191 -5.59 -4.74 -9.18
N ASP A 192 -4.53 -5.46 -8.80
CA ASP A 192 -3.26 -4.89 -8.37
C ASP A 192 -2.57 -4.14 -9.51
N VAL A 193 -2.54 -4.72 -10.71
CA VAL A 193 -1.96 -4.08 -11.90
C VAL A 193 -2.70 -2.79 -12.25
N LEU A 194 -4.03 -2.79 -12.21
CA LEU A 194 -4.87 -1.62 -12.51
C LEU A 194 -4.68 -0.51 -11.49
N GLY A 195 -4.67 -0.82 -10.19
CA GLY A 195 -4.46 0.17 -9.13
C GLY A 195 -3.11 0.90 -9.25
N ASN A 196 -2.13 0.26 -9.88
CA ASN A 196 -0.80 0.83 -10.16
C ASN A 196 -0.67 1.47 -11.55
N ASN A 197 -1.71 1.47 -12.38
CA ASN A 197 -1.67 2.14 -13.68
C ASN A 197 -1.95 3.65 -13.51
N PRO A 198 -1.00 4.55 -13.85
CA PRO A 198 -1.19 5.99 -13.72
C PRO A 198 -2.36 6.56 -14.53
N ALA A 199 -2.72 5.91 -15.65
CA ALA A 199 -3.80 6.35 -16.53
C ALA A 199 -5.20 5.93 -16.04
N LEU A 200 -5.29 5.05 -15.03
CA LEU A 200 -6.58 4.79 -14.37
C LEU A 200 -6.99 6.08 -13.63
N PRO A 201 -8.25 6.55 -13.72
CA PRO A 201 -8.67 7.76 -13.03
C PRO A 201 -8.50 7.67 -11.50
N ASP A 202 -8.12 8.79 -10.87
CA ASP A 202 -7.85 8.85 -9.43
C ASP A 202 -9.06 8.41 -8.59
N VAL A 203 -10.28 8.72 -9.01
CA VAL A 203 -11.51 8.27 -8.32
C VAL A 203 -11.66 6.75 -8.26
N TYR A 204 -11.17 6.01 -9.26
CA TYR A 204 -11.14 4.55 -9.23
C TYR A 204 -10.01 4.05 -8.33
N LYS A 205 -8.82 4.65 -8.44
CA LYS A 205 -7.67 4.29 -7.58
C LYS A 205 -7.95 4.57 -6.12
N GLU A 206 -8.70 5.63 -5.81
CA GLU A 206 -9.09 5.98 -4.46
C GLU A 206 -9.88 4.85 -3.81
N VAL A 207 -10.94 4.39 -4.46
CA VAL A 207 -11.80 3.32 -3.94
C VAL A 207 -11.15 1.93 -4.03
N MET A 208 -10.11 1.76 -4.85
CA MET A 208 -9.43 0.48 -5.00
C MET A 208 -8.23 0.33 -4.06
N VAL A 209 -7.35 1.33 -4.00
CA VAL A 209 -6.02 1.15 -3.40
C VAL A 209 -5.54 2.30 -2.52
N LEU A 210 -6.13 3.50 -2.61
CA LEU A 210 -5.56 4.66 -1.88
C LEU A 210 -6.29 4.98 -0.58
N LYS A 211 -7.61 4.78 -0.51
CA LYS A 211 -8.39 5.12 0.69
C LYS A 211 -7.89 4.29 1.89
N PRO A 212 -7.48 4.92 3.01
CA PRO A 212 -7.00 4.19 4.18
C PRO A 212 -8.01 3.12 4.60
N GLY A 213 -7.55 1.87 4.75
CA GLY A 213 -8.41 0.73 5.09
C GLY A 213 -8.76 -0.18 3.93
N ILE A 214 -8.68 0.29 2.68
CA ILE A 214 -9.07 -0.53 1.52
C ILE A 214 -8.11 -1.70 1.28
N GLN A 215 -6.81 -1.50 1.57
CA GLN A 215 -5.76 -2.51 1.42
C GLN A 215 -5.43 -3.23 2.75
N GLY A 216 -6.26 -3.02 3.79
CA GLY A 216 -6.10 -3.65 5.10
C GLY A 216 -6.03 -2.66 6.25
N GLU A 217 -5.82 -3.22 7.44
CA GLU A 217 -6.09 -2.55 8.72
C GLU A 217 -4.86 -1.82 9.30
N SER A 218 -3.83 -1.54 8.47
CA SER A 218 -2.63 -0.85 8.95
C SER A 218 -2.99 0.51 9.57
N PRO A 219 -2.70 0.75 10.85
CA PRO A 219 -3.06 1.98 11.52
C PRO A 219 -2.19 3.15 11.07
N ILE A 220 -2.79 4.33 10.93
CA ILE A 220 -2.08 5.59 10.73
C ILE A 220 -1.67 6.13 12.10
N VAL A 221 -0.37 6.30 12.30
CA VAL A 221 0.24 6.71 13.58
C VAL A 221 0.91 8.09 13.52
N GLY A 222 1.04 8.66 12.32
CA GLY A 222 1.57 10.00 12.12
C GLY A 222 0.99 10.65 10.87
N GLU A 223 0.94 11.97 10.87
CA GLU A 223 0.54 12.75 9.69
C GLU A 223 1.32 14.07 9.61
N SER A 224 1.51 14.56 8.39
CA SER A 224 2.10 15.88 8.12
C SER A 224 1.20 16.66 7.17
N LEU A 225 0.91 17.92 7.52
CA LEU A 225 -0.09 18.77 6.85
C LEU A 225 0.47 20.12 6.37
N ASP A 226 1.78 20.35 6.50
CA ASP A 226 2.39 21.62 6.13
C ASP A 226 2.60 21.71 4.61
N ASN A 227 1.61 22.26 3.91
CA ASN A 227 1.59 22.38 2.44
C ASN A 227 1.79 21.04 1.71
N THR A 228 1.50 19.95 2.39
CA THR A 228 1.55 18.56 1.93
C THR A 228 0.51 17.77 2.71
N HIS A 229 0.24 16.54 2.31
CA HIS A 229 -0.52 15.60 3.14
C HIS A 229 0.12 14.22 3.04
N VAL A 230 0.70 13.79 4.14
CA VAL A 230 1.47 12.54 4.23
C VAL A 230 0.99 11.77 5.44
N PHE A 231 0.71 10.48 5.26
CA PHE A 231 0.43 9.55 6.35
C PHE A 231 1.63 8.66 6.64
N GLU A 232 1.86 8.39 7.92
CA GLU A 232 2.72 7.32 8.37
C GLU A 232 1.88 6.15 8.87
N TYR A 233 1.91 5.06 8.12
CA TYR A 233 1.26 3.81 8.48
C TYR A 233 2.21 2.94 9.29
N MET A 234 1.74 2.40 10.40
CA MET A 234 2.43 1.30 11.07
C MET A 234 2.03 -0.02 10.41
N ARG A 235 3.03 -0.76 9.93
CA ARG A 235 2.87 -2.05 9.27
C ARG A 235 3.28 -3.16 10.23
N ALA A 236 2.29 -3.78 10.88
CA ALA A 236 2.52 -4.91 11.77
C ALA A 236 2.97 -6.19 11.03
N ASN A 237 2.65 -6.30 9.74
CA ASN A 237 2.91 -7.48 8.89
C ASN A 237 4.28 -7.48 8.20
N SER A 238 5.21 -6.62 8.60
CA SER A 238 6.55 -6.56 8.03
C SER A 238 7.53 -6.01 9.05
N TYR A 239 8.80 -6.42 8.95
CA TYR A 239 9.76 -6.16 10.01
C TYR A 239 10.88 -5.22 9.61
N ILE A 240 10.96 -4.14 10.38
CA ILE A 240 12.15 -3.32 10.59
C ILE A 240 12.31 -3.25 12.12
N PRO A 241 13.53 -3.36 12.68
CA PRO A 241 13.74 -3.16 14.11
C PRO A 241 13.05 -1.89 14.61
N TRP A 242 12.32 -2.00 15.73
CA TRP A 242 11.51 -0.93 16.34
C TRP A 242 10.24 -0.52 15.56
N GLY A 243 9.84 -1.35 14.59
CA GLY A 243 8.60 -1.25 13.84
C GLY A 243 8.82 -0.87 12.38
N HIS A 244 7.99 -1.41 11.49
CA HIS A 244 7.96 -0.99 10.09
C HIS A 244 6.93 0.11 9.92
N TYR A 245 7.40 1.28 9.50
CA TYR A 245 6.59 2.43 9.20
C TYR A 245 6.67 2.71 7.71
N ALA A 246 5.52 2.88 7.07
CA ALA A 246 5.43 3.25 5.67
C ALA A 246 4.85 4.65 5.59
N THR A 247 5.71 5.60 5.25
CA THR A 247 5.32 6.97 4.99
C THR A 247 4.90 7.11 3.54
N ASN A 248 3.64 7.46 3.28
CA ASN A 248 3.07 7.59 1.95
C ASN A 248 2.31 8.91 1.85
N MET A 249 2.21 9.44 0.63
CA MET A 249 1.26 10.51 0.35
C MET A 249 -0.17 10.07 0.73
N ALA A 250 -0.95 10.98 1.31
CA ALA A 250 -2.35 10.73 1.61
C ALA A 250 -3.18 10.62 0.31
N ASN A 251 -4.39 10.06 0.41
CA ASN A 251 -5.26 9.78 -0.74
C ASN A 251 -5.72 11.04 -1.48
N ASP A 252 -5.63 12.22 -0.86
CA ASP A 252 -5.96 13.52 -1.44
C ASP A 252 -4.74 14.24 -2.06
N GLN A 253 -3.51 13.71 -1.92
CA GLN A 253 -2.27 14.32 -2.43
C GLN A 253 -1.36 13.33 -3.17
N ILE A 254 -1.91 12.62 -4.15
CA ILE A 254 -1.21 11.54 -4.84
C ILE A 254 0.02 12.03 -5.64
N ARG A 255 1.11 11.26 -5.63
CA ARG A 255 2.31 11.44 -6.46
C ARG A 255 2.68 10.12 -7.11
N TYR A 256 2.78 10.07 -8.43
CA TYR A 256 3.11 8.83 -9.17
C TYR A 256 4.58 8.73 -9.54
N ARG A 257 5.26 9.88 -9.72
CA ARG A 257 6.67 9.93 -10.03
C ARG A 257 7.42 10.60 -8.90
N ALA A 258 8.64 10.14 -8.64
CA ALA A 258 9.53 10.82 -7.69
C ALA A 258 9.74 12.30 -8.07
N ASN A 259 9.70 12.63 -9.37
CA ASN A 259 9.84 13.99 -9.85
C ASN A 259 8.60 14.87 -9.62
N ASP A 260 7.47 14.29 -9.22
CA ASP A 260 6.26 15.04 -8.86
C ASP A 260 6.30 15.50 -7.39
N MET A 261 7.26 15.00 -6.60
CA MET A 261 7.40 15.35 -5.20
C MET A 261 7.86 16.78 -5.01
N THR A 262 7.19 17.50 -4.12
CA THR A 262 7.55 18.87 -3.74
C THR A 262 8.56 18.89 -2.59
N PRO A 263 9.26 20.02 -2.36
CA PRO A 263 10.07 20.20 -1.16
C PRO A 263 9.28 20.01 0.15
N SER A 264 8.00 20.41 0.17
CA SER A 264 7.10 20.21 1.32
C SER A 264 6.78 18.73 1.54
N ASP A 265 6.53 17.97 0.47
CA ASP A 265 6.35 16.50 0.56
C ASP A 265 7.58 15.85 1.20
N MET A 266 8.78 16.23 0.73
CA MET A 266 10.05 15.74 1.29
C MET A 266 10.31 16.21 2.73
N ALA A 267 9.84 17.39 3.11
CA ALA A 267 9.94 17.89 4.48
C ALA A 267 9.01 17.11 5.41
N GLY A 268 7.74 16.91 5.02
CA GLY A 268 6.76 16.15 5.79
C GLY A 268 7.17 14.70 6.00
N ILE A 269 7.66 14.03 4.94
CA ILE A 269 8.18 12.65 5.05
C ILE A 269 9.37 12.57 6.02
N ARG A 270 10.32 13.51 5.91
CA ARG A 270 11.48 13.56 6.83
C ARG A 270 11.07 13.87 8.26
N HIS A 271 10.10 14.75 8.45
CA HIS A 271 9.60 15.12 9.77
C HIS A 271 9.03 13.90 10.49
N LEU A 272 8.16 13.12 9.83
CA LEU A 272 7.61 11.88 10.39
C LEU A 272 8.71 10.88 10.75
N TYR A 273 9.69 10.72 9.85
CA TYR A 273 10.86 9.87 10.11
C TYR A 273 11.66 10.32 11.35
N TYR A 274 11.97 11.61 11.48
CA TYR A 274 12.73 12.14 12.62
C TYR A 274 11.96 12.07 13.92
N GLN A 275 10.68 12.46 13.91
CA GLN A 275 9.79 12.36 15.07
C GLN A 275 9.82 10.96 15.65
N ARG A 276 9.61 9.94 14.81
CA ARG A 276 9.64 8.55 15.24
C ARG A 276 10.95 8.18 15.93
N ILE A 277 12.09 8.53 15.32
CA ILE A 277 13.40 8.15 15.86
C ILE A 277 13.69 8.88 17.18
N TYR A 278 13.38 10.17 17.27
CA TYR A 278 13.64 10.97 18.47
C TYR A 278 12.74 10.56 19.63
N VAL A 279 11.45 10.39 19.38
CA VAL A 279 10.50 9.85 20.37
C VAL A 279 10.99 8.50 20.87
N ARG A 280 11.36 7.60 19.97
CA ARG A 280 11.81 6.26 20.35
C ARG A 280 13.07 6.31 21.21
N LEU A 281 14.04 7.14 20.84
CA LEU A 281 15.27 7.31 21.59
C LEU A 281 15.00 7.94 22.96
N ALA A 282 14.19 8.99 23.02
CA ALA A 282 13.77 9.65 24.25
C ALA A 282 13.16 8.64 25.22
N GLN A 283 12.22 7.81 24.77
CA GLN A 283 11.63 6.75 25.58
C GLN A 283 12.64 5.73 26.08
N MET A 284 13.57 5.29 25.22
CA MET A 284 14.63 4.35 25.61
C MET A 284 15.57 4.94 26.68
N LEU A 285 15.72 6.26 26.69
CA LEU A 285 16.52 7.00 27.68
C LEU A 285 15.70 7.45 28.90
N GLY A 286 14.39 7.18 28.93
CA GLY A 286 13.50 7.65 29.99
C GLY A 286 13.24 9.16 29.97
N VAL A 287 13.48 9.83 28.84
CA VAL A 287 13.13 11.23 28.61
C VAL A 287 11.62 11.35 28.42
N THR A 288 11.01 12.33 29.10
CA THR A 288 9.57 12.57 29.01
C THR A 288 9.24 13.26 27.69
N LEU A 289 8.25 12.74 26.97
CA LEU A 289 7.82 13.34 25.71
C LEU A 289 7.05 14.64 25.97
N PRO A 290 7.26 15.69 25.16
CA PRO A 290 6.58 16.97 25.33
C PRO A 290 5.07 16.89 25.05
N ALA A 291 4.64 15.95 24.21
CA ALA A 291 3.25 15.65 23.96
C ALA A 291 3.06 14.23 23.39
N THR A 292 1.81 13.75 23.43
CA THR A 292 1.30 12.56 22.73
C THR A 292 -0.01 12.91 22.04
N GLY A 293 -0.36 12.26 20.92
CA GLY A 293 -1.63 12.51 20.22
C GLY A 293 -1.64 13.71 19.27
N ARG A 294 -0.48 14.32 19.01
CA ARG A 294 -0.29 15.35 17.97
C ARG A 294 1.13 15.32 17.43
N PRO A 295 1.39 15.85 16.22
CA PRO A 295 2.76 16.04 15.75
C PRO A 295 3.54 16.93 16.73
N LEU A 296 4.80 16.56 16.97
CA LEU A 296 5.76 17.38 17.69
C LEU A 296 6.32 18.42 16.74
N SER A 297 6.47 19.66 17.21
CA SER A 297 7.16 20.68 16.43
C SER A 297 8.65 20.38 16.30
N THR A 298 9.33 21.02 15.35
CA THR A 298 10.79 20.90 15.19
C THR A 298 11.53 21.24 16.48
N ASP A 299 11.14 22.33 17.17
CA ASP A 299 11.77 22.76 18.42
C ASP A 299 11.57 21.73 19.54
N GLU A 300 10.39 21.09 19.62
CA GLU A 300 10.12 20.02 20.56
C GLU A 300 10.93 18.76 20.27
N LEU A 301 11.14 18.45 18.99
CA LEU A 301 12.00 17.34 18.56
C LEU A 301 13.46 17.62 18.89
N GLU A 302 13.96 18.82 18.66
CA GLU A 302 15.34 19.20 18.97
C GLU A 302 15.65 19.23 20.48
N ALA A 303 14.62 19.32 21.33
CA ALA A 303 14.77 19.30 22.78
C ALA A 303 14.80 17.89 23.41
N LEU A 304 14.52 16.83 22.64
CA LEU A 304 14.55 15.41 23.07
C LEU A 304 15.97 14.83 23.06
#